data_AF-A0A1H9NQK5-F1
#
_entry.id   AF-A0A1H9NQK5-F1
#
_cell.length_a   1.000
_cell.length_b   1.000
_cell.length_c   1.000
_cell.angle_alpha   90.00
_cell.angle_beta   90.00
_cell.angle_gamma   90.00
#
_symmetry.space_group_name_H-M   'P 1'
#
loop_
_entity.id
_entity.type
_entity.pdbx_description
1 polymer ?
#
loop_
_entity_poly.entity_id
_entity_poly.type
_entity_poly.pdbx_seq_one_letter_code
_entity_poly.pdbx_strand_id
1 'polypeptide(L)'
;MSARRAAPAAALVAAVLALTAGCGTGGDDGGEAAKRPRAEKSAGHGEGPTAAPDDEPPPEDGRERQPEDEKDAQDPKEPRSKDVPKVPRASLSPATGSFTEKEKEYLVGRVPQGLEPAAVLEAGRTACARLRSTAEASKKDAISALKAGEIDNAEPAVQHLCPQFEPLLEAAGRK
;
A
#
# COMPACT_ATOMS: atom_id res chain seq x y z
N MET A 1 -57.60 6.28 -14.42
CA MET A 1 -58.06 6.85 -13.15
C MET A 1 -56.98 6.69 -12.09
N SER A 2 -56.66 7.80 -11.42
CA SER A 2 -56.25 7.90 -10.01
C SER A 2 -54.86 7.42 -9.57
N ALA A 3 -54.01 8.45 -9.46
CA ALA A 3 -52.77 8.55 -8.70
C ALA A 3 -52.85 8.06 -7.26
N ARG A 4 -51.67 7.79 -6.68
CA ARG A 4 -51.28 8.28 -5.35
C ARG A 4 -49.76 8.39 -5.27
N ARG A 5 -49.30 9.63 -5.08
CA ARG A 5 -47.95 10.04 -4.72
C ARG A 5 -47.67 9.60 -3.28
N ALA A 6 -46.44 9.17 -2.99
CA ALA A 6 -45.88 9.21 -1.65
C ALA A 6 -44.38 9.54 -1.75
N ALA A 7 -44.00 10.68 -1.19
CA ALA A 7 -42.64 11.18 -1.11
C ALA A 7 -41.96 10.68 0.18
N PRO A 8 -40.68 10.29 0.16
CA PRO A 8 -39.88 10.20 1.37
C PRO A 8 -39.16 11.52 1.65
N ALA A 9 -39.39 12.06 2.85
CA ALA A 9 -38.76 13.25 3.38
C ALA A 9 -37.23 13.08 3.45
N ALA A 10 -36.51 14.12 3.00
CA ALA A 10 -35.06 14.21 3.03
C ALA A 10 -34.54 14.23 4.48
N ALA A 11 -33.65 13.29 4.80
CA ALA A 11 -32.88 13.29 6.03
C ALA A 11 -31.83 14.41 5.97
N LEU A 12 -31.85 15.31 6.96
CA LEU A 12 -30.89 16.39 7.11
C LEU A 12 -29.52 15.84 7.51
N VAL A 13 -28.51 16.20 6.71
CA VAL A 13 -27.09 15.96 6.95
C VAL A 13 -26.54 17.06 7.88
N ALA A 14 -25.94 16.67 8.99
CA ALA A 14 -25.06 17.52 9.81
C ALA A 14 -23.92 16.61 10.32
N ALA A 15 -22.69 16.72 9.81
CA ALA A 15 -21.64 17.70 10.15
C ALA A 15 -20.59 17.08 11.09
N VAL A 16 -19.49 16.64 10.44
CA VAL A 16 -18.07 16.69 10.82
C VAL A 16 -17.71 16.86 12.30
N LEU A 17 -17.00 15.86 12.85
CA LEU A 17 -15.95 16.07 13.85
C LEU A 17 -14.73 15.19 13.49
N ALA A 18 -13.70 15.86 12.97
CA ALA A 18 -12.35 15.33 12.90
C ALA A 18 -11.71 15.42 14.29
N LEU A 19 -11.25 14.29 14.82
CA LEU A 19 -10.40 14.24 16.01
C LEU A 19 -9.21 13.33 15.69
N THR A 20 -8.18 13.94 15.10
CA THR A 20 -6.81 13.43 15.14
C THR A 20 -6.29 13.60 16.57
N ALA A 21 -6.46 12.59 17.41
CA ALA A 21 -5.76 12.52 18.68
C ALA A 21 -4.32 12.05 18.43
N GLY A 22 -3.45 13.03 18.16
CA GLY A 22 -2.02 12.88 18.37
C GLY A 22 -1.77 12.72 19.87
N CYS A 23 -1.11 11.61 20.23
CA CYS A 23 -0.56 11.37 21.55
C CYS A 23 0.71 12.23 21.68
N GLY A 24 0.58 13.42 22.25
CA GLY A 24 1.68 14.35 22.49
C GLY A 24 1.44 15.09 23.79
N THR A 25 1.88 14.48 24.89
CA THR A 25 1.84 15.03 26.24
C THR A 25 2.98 16.03 26.45
N GLY A 26 2.67 17.20 27.02
CA GLY A 26 3.64 18.00 27.77
C GLY A 26 3.73 19.48 27.40
N GLY A 27 3.31 20.34 28.34
CA GLY A 27 3.89 21.68 28.54
C GLY A 27 2.96 22.87 28.33
N ASP A 28 2.41 23.37 29.43
CA ASP A 28 1.69 24.65 29.59
C ASP A 28 2.68 25.84 29.56
N ASP A 29 2.33 26.95 28.89
CA ASP A 29 2.35 28.31 29.47
C ASP A 29 2.01 29.39 28.41
N GLY A 30 0.91 30.11 28.66
CA GLY A 30 0.81 31.58 28.63
C GLY A 30 1.00 32.39 27.33
N GLY A 31 -0.03 33.18 26.99
CA GLY A 31 0.19 34.60 26.64
C GLY A 31 -0.22 35.07 25.24
N GLU A 32 -1.27 35.88 25.22
CA GLU A 32 -1.84 36.58 24.07
C GLU A 32 -0.95 37.75 23.56
N ALA A 33 -1.16 38.11 22.29
CA ALA A 33 -0.99 39.44 21.68
C ALA A 33 0.38 39.90 21.12
N ALA A 34 0.42 39.87 19.78
CA ALA A 34 0.59 41.04 18.90
C ALA A 34 2.00 41.43 18.37
N LYS A 35 1.94 41.91 17.10
CA LYS A 35 2.86 42.80 16.35
C LYS A 35 4.01 42.15 15.55
N ARG A 36 3.85 42.19 14.21
CA ARG A 36 4.95 42.44 13.23
C ARG A 36 5.39 43.92 13.38
N PRO A 37 6.60 44.40 12.97
CA PRO A 37 7.38 43.99 11.77
C PRO A 37 8.93 44.11 11.87
N ARG A 38 9.58 43.91 10.70
CA ARG A 38 10.80 44.57 10.17
C ARG A 38 12.14 43.81 10.20
N ALA A 39 12.76 43.83 9.02
CA ALA A 39 14.12 43.42 8.69
C ALA A 39 15.21 44.39 9.21
N GLU A 40 16.45 43.91 9.33
CA GLU A 40 17.73 44.48 8.85
C GLU A 40 18.92 43.73 9.52
N LYS A 41 19.85 43.16 8.73
CA LYS A 41 21.27 43.59 8.52
C LYS A 41 22.10 43.71 9.81
N SER A 42 23.38 43.37 9.92
CA SER A 42 24.41 42.64 9.15
C SER A 42 25.70 42.71 10.01
N ALA A 43 26.73 41.94 9.64
CA ALA A 43 28.14 41.97 10.11
C ALA A 43 28.41 41.44 11.53
N GLY A 44 29.40 40.58 11.80
CA GLY A 44 30.55 40.12 11.00
C GLY A 44 31.82 40.24 11.86
N HIS A 45 32.55 39.14 12.08
CA HIS A 45 33.99 38.99 12.36
C HIS A 45 34.22 37.54 12.86
N GLY A 46 35.21 36.77 12.44
CA GLY A 46 36.39 37.10 11.66
C GLY A 46 37.08 35.84 11.13
N GLU A 47 38.09 36.12 10.32
CA GLU A 47 38.89 35.24 9.45
C GLU A 47 39.67 34.09 10.14
N GLY A 48 40.10 33.11 9.33
CA GLY A 48 40.96 31.94 9.64
C GLY A 48 42.42 32.29 10.01
N PRO A 49 43.43 31.37 9.91
CA PRO A 49 43.73 30.55 8.72
C PRO A 49 44.43 29.16 8.93
N THR A 50 44.54 28.39 7.82
CA THR A 50 45.64 27.54 7.30
C THR A 50 46.34 26.40 8.11
N ALA A 51 46.51 25.25 7.43
CA ALA A 51 47.73 24.42 7.26
C ALA A 51 47.53 22.89 7.45
N ALA A 52 47.93 22.11 6.43
CA ALA A 52 48.08 20.63 6.39
C ALA A 52 49.57 20.23 6.63
N PRO A 53 50.05 18.98 6.39
CA PRO A 53 49.67 17.60 6.78
C PRO A 53 50.85 16.87 7.55
N ASP A 54 50.83 15.52 7.60
CA ASP A 54 51.83 14.52 8.10
C ASP A 54 51.86 14.29 9.65
N ASP A 55 51.99 13.09 10.24
CA ASP A 55 52.61 11.81 9.84
C ASP A 55 52.09 10.64 10.75
N GLU A 56 52.11 9.42 10.18
CA GLU A 56 51.84 8.01 10.58
C GLU A 56 51.84 7.46 12.06
N PRO A 57 51.52 6.15 12.33
CA PRO A 57 51.19 5.00 11.45
C PRO A 57 49.90 4.20 11.78
N PRO A 58 49.46 3.29 10.89
CA PRO A 58 48.34 2.36 11.12
C PRO A 58 48.75 1.09 11.87
N PRO A 59 47.86 0.45 12.65
CA PRO A 59 48.01 -0.96 12.99
C PRO A 59 47.49 -1.82 11.83
N GLU A 60 48.42 -2.43 11.10
CA GLU A 60 48.15 -3.67 10.38
C GLU A 60 48.07 -4.80 11.41
N ASP A 61 46.89 -5.39 11.58
CA ASP A 61 46.79 -6.75 12.08
C ASP A 61 45.91 -7.54 11.11
N GLY A 62 46.58 -8.46 10.44
CA GLY A 62 46.03 -9.23 9.34
C GLY A 62 44.88 -10.10 9.82
N ARG A 63 43.75 -9.98 9.13
CA ARG A 63 42.93 -11.15 8.89
C ARG A 63 42.66 -11.24 7.40
N GLU A 64 43.38 -12.20 6.83
CA GLU A 64 43.24 -12.70 5.49
C GLU A 64 41.77 -12.77 5.07
N ARG A 65 41.48 -12.21 3.91
CA ARG A 65 40.27 -12.53 3.15
C ARG A 65 40.34 -14.02 2.83
N GLN A 66 39.60 -14.84 3.55
CA GLN A 66 39.22 -16.14 3.01
C GLN A 66 38.15 -15.91 1.94
N PRO A 67 38.36 -16.37 0.70
CA PRO A 67 37.25 -16.61 -0.20
C PRO A 67 36.56 -17.88 0.31
N GLU A 68 35.45 -17.71 1.03
CA GLU A 68 34.50 -18.79 1.21
C GLU A 68 33.72 -18.89 -0.11
N ASP A 69 34.32 -19.66 -1.01
CA ASP A 69 33.68 -20.23 -2.17
C ASP A 69 32.40 -20.97 -1.77
N GLU A 70 31.34 -20.59 -2.50
CA GLU A 70 30.30 -21.47 -3.01
C GLU A 70 29.12 -21.91 -2.11
N LYS A 71 27.95 -21.60 -2.68
CA LYS A 71 26.64 -22.25 -2.54
C LYS A 71 25.83 -21.86 -1.30
N ASP A 72 25.10 -20.77 -1.44
CA ASP A 72 23.66 -20.89 -1.73
C ASP A 72 23.09 -19.52 -2.15
N ALA A 73 23.43 -19.06 -3.36
CA ALA A 73 22.60 -18.07 -4.04
C ALA A 73 21.35 -18.77 -4.58
N GLN A 74 20.54 -19.33 -3.69
CA GLN A 74 19.12 -19.45 -3.98
C GLN A 74 18.57 -18.04 -3.87
N ASP A 75 18.54 -17.35 -5.01
CA ASP A 75 17.43 -16.45 -5.32
C ASP A 75 16.18 -17.12 -4.76
N PRO A 76 15.52 -16.60 -3.70
CA PRO A 76 14.24 -17.13 -3.31
C PRO A 76 13.30 -16.74 -4.43
N LYS A 77 13.31 -17.51 -5.52
CA LYS A 77 12.10 -17.76 -6.27
C LYS A 77 11.20 -18.38 -5.23
N GLU A 78 10.44 -17.54 -4.53
CA GLU A 78 9.22 -17.96 -3.88
C GLU A 78 8.58 -18.95 -4.85
N PRO A 79 8.26 -20.18 -4.40
CA PRO A 79 7.72 -21.18 -5.28
C PRO A 79 6.56 -20.53 -6.01
N ARG A 80 6.72 -20.32 -7.33
CA ARG A 80 5.65 -19.79 -8.15
C ARG A 80 4.47 -20.68 -7.83
N SER A 81 3.37 -20.09 -7.34
CA SER A 81 2.33 -20.77 -6.55
C SER A 81 1.54 -21.87 -7.29
N LYS A 82 2.06 -22.36 -8.42
CA LYS A 82 1.54 -23.40 -9.30
C LYS A 82 1.80 -24.81 -8.75
N ASP A 83 2.86 -25.03 -7.98
CA ASP A 83 3.22 -26.36 -7.47
C ASP A 83 2.66 -26.67 -6.07
N VAL A 84 2.10 -25.67 -5.38
CA VAL A 84 1.48 -25.87 -4.06
C VAL A 84 0.04 -26.36 -4.24
N PRO A 85 -0.35 -27.49 -3.64
CA PRO A 85 -1.72 -27.97 -3.69
C PRO A 85 -2.72 -26.91 -3.24
N LYS A 86 -3.88 -26.84 -3.92
CA LYS A 86 -4.93 -25.84 -3.64
C LYS A 86 -6.07 -26.45 -2.84
N VAL A 87 -6.71 -25.62 -2.01
CA VAL A 87 -7.92 -26.00 -1.27
C VAL A 87 -9.09 -26.18 -2.26
N PRO A 88 -9.82 -27.32 -2.23
CA PRO A 88 -10.96 -27.53 -3.11
C PRO A 88 -12.14 -26.63 -2.74
N ARG A 89 -13.02 -26.33 -3.70
CA ARG A 89 -14.16 -25.41 -3.53
C ARG A 89 -15.02 -25.73 -2.29
N ALA A 90 -15.28 -27.00 -2.02
CA ALA A 90 -16.10 -27.44 -0.89
C ALA A 90 -15.47 -27.15 0.48
N SER A 91 -14.16 -26.93 0.53
CA SER A 91 -13.40 -26.62 1.75
C SER A 91 -13.06 -25.13 1.89
N LEU A 92 -13.59 -24.28 1.00
CA LEU A 92 -13.45 -22.82 1.08
C LEU A 92 -14.46 -22.24 2.09
N SER A 93 -14.08 -22.21 3.35
CA SER A 93 -14.86 -21.59 4.43
C SER A 93 -13.98 -20.63 5.24
N PRO A 94 -14.47 -19.44 5.59
CA PRO A 94 -13.76 -18.55 6.51
C PRO A 94 -13.89 -19.06 7.95
N ALA A 95 -12.97 -18.62 8.82
CA ALA A 95 -13.06 -18.88 10.26
C ALA A 95 -14.36 -18.32 10.89
N THR A 96 -14.89 -17.23 10.32
CA THR A 96 -16.14 -16.59 10.77
C THR A 96 -17.03 -16.21 9.59
N GLY A 97 -18.33 -16.48 9.70
CA GLY A 97 -19.32 -16.12 8.69
C GLY A 97 -19.29 -17.02 7.46
N SER A 98 -19.60 -16.46 6.29
CA SER A 98 -19.67 -17.19 5.01
C SER A 98 -19.20 -16.31 3.86
N PHE A 99 -18.56 -16.90 2.87
CA PHE A 99 -18.29 -16.24 1.59
C PHE A 99 -19.55 -16.16 0.74
N THR A 100 -19.72 -15.03 0.06
CA THR A 100 -20.64 -14.90 -1.07
C THR A 100 -20.18 -15.75 -2.25
N GLU A 101 -21.05 -16.01 -3.23
CA GLU A 101 -20.68 -16.83 -4.39
C GLU A 101 -19.57 -16.20 -5.23
N LYS A 102 -19.57 -14.87 -5.42
CA LYS A 102 -18.48 -14.17 -6.13
C LYS A 102 -17.14 -14.29 -5.42
N GLU A 103 -17.16 -14.24 -4.10
CA GLU A 103 -15.94 -14.42 -3.29
C GLU A 103 -15.44 -15.86 -3.36
N LYS A 104 -16.35 -16.85 -3.34
CA LYS A 104 -15.95 -18.25 -3.57
C LYS A 104 -15.37 -18.43 -4.96
N GLU A 105 -15.99 -17.90 -6.00
CA GLU A 105 -15.49 -17.97 -7.38
C GLU A 105 -14.09 -17.36 -7.48
N TYR A 106 -13.88 -16.19 -6.86
CA TYR A 106 -12.55 -15.59 -6.76
C TYR A 106 -11.53 -16.53 -6.10
N LEU A 107 -11.92 -17.31 -5.08
CA LEU A 107 -11.04 -18.15 -4.28
C LEU A 107 -10.73 -19.52 -4.91
N VAL A 108 -11.58 -20.04 -5.80
CA VAL A 108 -11.41 -21.37 -6.40
C VAL A 108 -10.07 -21.47 -7.12
N GLY A 109 -9.29 -22.50 -6.78
CA GLY A 109 -7.97 -22.75 -7.39
C GLY A 109 -6.87 -21.78 -6.95
N ARG A 110 -7.15 -20.85 -6.03
CA ARG A 110 -6.18 -19.82 -5.62
C ARG A 110 -5.62 -20.03 -4.23
N VAL A 111 -6.45 -20.52 -3.30
CA VAL A 111 -6.05 -20.74 -1.90
C VAL A 111 -5.08 -21.91 -1.81
N PRO A 112 -3.78 -21.69 -1.50
CA PRO A 112 -2.86 -22.76 -1.19
C PRO A 112 -3.28 -23.51 0.08
N GLN A 113 -2.96 -24.80 0.16
CA GLN A 113 -3.13 -25.55 1.41
C GLN A 113 -2.38 -24.88 2.56
N GLY A 114 -3.01 -24.85 3.74
CA GLY A 114 -2.46 -24.20 4.93
C GLY A 114 -2.59 -22.67 4.95
N LEU A 115 -3.06 -22.03 3.86
CA LEU A 115 -3.35 -20.60 3.86
C LEU A 115 -4.84 -20.34 4.10
N GLU A 116 -5.14 -19.33 4.90
CA GLU A 116 -6.51 -18.93 5.20
C GLU A 116 -7.21 -18.38 3.94
N PRO A 117 -8.39 -18.92 3.55
CA PRO A 117 -9.14 -18.43 2.40
C PRO A 117 -9.48 -16.93 2.50
N ALA A 118 -9.75 -16.45 3.72
CA ALA A 118 -10.03 -15.05 3.96
C ALA A 118 -8.83 -14.14 3.64
N ALA A 119 -7.59 -14.59 3.89
CA ALA A 119 -6.40 -13.82 3.57
C ALA A 119 -6.22 -13.65 2.05
N VAL A 120 -6.53 -14.69 1.28
CA VAL A 120 -6.51 -14.63 -0.19
C VAL A 120 -7.58 -13.68 -0.72
N LEU A 121 -8.78 -13.71 -0.12
CA LEU A 121 -9.85 -12.79 -0.47
C LEU A 121 -9.45 -11.33 -0.20
N GLU A 122 -8.82 -11.07 0.95
CA GLU A 122 -8.32 -9.74 1.29
C GLU A 122 -7.24 -9.24 0.33
N ALA A 123 -6.36 -10.12 -0.18
CA ALA A 123 -5.42 -9.74 -1.23
C ALA A 123 -6.15 -9.27 -2.50
N GLY A 124 -7.25 -9.93 -2.89
CA GLY A 124 -8.10 -9.50 -4.01
C GLY A 124 -8.80 -8.17 -3.77
N ARG A 125 -9.36 -7.97 -2.58
CA ARG A 125 -9.99 -6.70 -2.19
C ARG A 125 -8.97 -5.55 -2.16
N THR A 126 -7.74 -5.84 -1.71
CA THR A 126 -6.62 -4.89 -1.73
C THR A 126 -6.25 -4.50 -3.17
N ALA A 127 -6.23 -5.47 -4.10
CA ALA A 127 -6.01 -5.19 -5.52
C ALA A 127 -7.08 -4.25 -6.10
N CYS A 128 -8.37 -4.52 -5.81
CA CYS A 128 -9.46 -3.63 -6.19
C CYS A 128 -9.34 -2.23 -5.59
N ALA A 129 -8.90 -2.11 -4.33
CA ALA A 129 -8.70 -0.84 -3.67
C ALA A 129 -7.54 -0.04 -4.28
N ARG A 130 -6.39 -0.70 -4.55
CA ARG A 130 -5.24 -0.09 -5.24
C ARG A 130 -5.61 0.36 -6.65
N LEU A 131 -6.34 -0.47 -7.40
CA LEU A 131 -6.78 -0.11 -8.74
C LEU A 131 -7.72 1.10 -8.71
N ARG A 132 -8.64 1.15 -7.74
CA ARG A 132 -9.53 2.29 -7.54
C ARG A 132 -8.76 3.57 -7.26
N SER A 133 -7.90 3.58 -6.25
CA SER A 133 -7.16 4.79 -5.87
C SER A 133 -6.23 5.26 -6.99
N THR A 134 -5.62 4.33 -7.72
CA THR A 134 -4.78 4.66 -8.88
C THR A 134 -5.62 5.26 -10.01
N ALA A 135 -6.79 4.69 -10.31
CA ALA A 135 -7.67 5.19 -11.36
C ALA A 135 -8.30 6.56 -11.01
N GLU A 136 -8.59 6.79 -9.73
CA GLU A 136 -9.04 8.09 -9.21
C GLU A 136 -7.96 9.17 -9.36
N ALA A 137 -6.70 8.82 -9.11
CA ALA A 137 -5.58 9.74 -9.33
C ALA A 137 -5.29 9.95 -10.83
N SER A 138 -5.24 8.88 -11.61
CA SER A 138 -4.94 8.91 -13.04
C SER A 138 -5.35 7.60 -13.71
N LYS A 139 -6.37 7.67 -14.57
CA LYS A 139 -6.80 6.52 -15.38
C LYS A 139 -5.67 5.98 -16.26
N LYS A 140 -4.79 6.85 -16.75
CA LYS A 140 -3.65 6.44 -17.59
C LYS A 140 -2.62 5.63 -16.79
N ASP A 141 -2.38 6.01 -15.54
CA ASP A 141 -1.42 5.32 -14.68
C ASP A 141 -2.01 3.99 -14.22
N ALA A 142 -3.32 3.92 -13.95
CA ALA A 142 -3.99 2.64 -13.66
C ALA A 142 -3.84 1.64 -14.83
N ILE A 143 -4.04 2.09 -16.07
CA ILE A 143 -3.84 1.24 -17.26
C ILE A 143 -2.36 0.82 -17.38
N SER A 144 -1.42 1.72 -17.09
CA SER A 144 0.01 1.44 -17.18
C SER A 144 0.46 0.44 -16.10
N ALA A 145 0.00 0.60 -14.86
CA ALA A 145 0.24 -0.31 -13.76
C ALA A 145 -0.33 -1.71 -14.03
N LEU A 146 -1.53 -1.79 -14.62
CA LEU A 146 -2.12 -3.06 -15.06
C LEU A 146 -1.29 -3.72 -16.17
N LYS A 147 -0.81 -2.95 -17.15
CA LYS A 147 0.09 -3.47 -18.21
C LYS A 147 1.39 -4.01 -17.63
N ALA A 148 2.01 -3.26 -16.73
CA ALA A 148 3.25 -3.61 -16.07
C ALA A 148 3.08 -4.77 -15.06
N GLY A 149 1.85 -5.06 -14.62
CA GLY A 149 1.57 -6.09 -13.62
C GLY A 149 1.91 -5.66 -12.19
N GLU A 150 1.95 -4.35 -11.91
CA GLU A 150 2.31 -3.79 -10.60
C GLU A 150 1.20 -3.97 -9.55
N ILE A 151 -0.03 -4.23 -10.00
CA ILE A 151 -1.16 -4.55 -9.13
C ILE A 151 -1.37 -6.06 -9.15
N ASP A 152 -0.78 -6.73 -8.16
CA ASP A 152 -0.96 -8.15 -7.95
C ASP A 152 -2.44 -8.51 -7.84
N ASN A 153 -2.80 -9.69 -8.34
CA ASN A 153 -4.17 -10.22 -8.31
C ASN A 153 -5.23 -9.37 -9.04
N ALA A 154 -4.86 -8.31 -9.76
CA ALA A 154 -5.80 -7.38 -10.36
C ALA A 154 -6.80 -8.03 -11.30
N GLU A 155 -6.33 -8.82 -12.27
CA GLU A 155 -7.18 -9.40 -13.32
C GLU A 155 -8.34 -10.24 -12.77
N PRO A 156 -8.10 -11.30 -11.98
CA PRO A 156 -9.18 -12.08 -11.42
C PRO A 156 -9.93 -11.35 -10.27
N ALA A 157 -9.33 -10.33 -9.63
CA ALA A 157 -10.06 -9.49 -8.69
C ALA A 157 -11.11 -8.63 -9.41
N VAL A 158 -10.79 -8.08 -10.57
CA VAL A 158 -11.75 -7.31 -11.37
C VAL A 158 -12.85 -8.22 -11.89
N GLN A 159 -12.54 -9.41 -12.42
CA GLN A 159 -13.55 -10.33 -12.95
C GLN A 159 -14.61 -10.74 -11.91
N HIS A 160 -14.22 -10.94 -10.64
CA HIS A 160 -15.13 -11.48 -9.63
C HIS A 160 -15.55 -10.46 -8.54
N LEU A 161 -14.62 -9.63 -8.06
CA LEU A 161 -14.82 -8.76 -6.90
C LEU A 161 -15.14 -7.30 -7.28
N CYS A 162 -14.53 -6.78 -8.35
CA CYS A 162 -14.69 -5.39 -8.77
C CYS A 162 -14.90 -5.21 -10.29
N PRO A 163 -15.99 -5.77 -10.85
CA PRO A 163 -16.25 -5.80 -12.30
C PRO A 163 -16.41 -4.41 -12.93
N GLN A 164 -16.72 -3.38 -12.14
CA GLN A 164 -16.75 -2.01 -12.64
C GLN A 164 -15.42 -1.53 -13.25
N PHE A 165 -14.30 -2.20 -12.95
CA PHE A 165 -12.98 -1.87 -13.50
C PHE A 165 -12.60 -2.70 -14.73
N GLU A 166 -13.48 -3.57 -15.25
CA GLU A 166 -13.22 -4.33 -16.48
C GLU A 166 -12.72 -3.44 -17.64
N PRO A 167 -13.29 -2.25 -17.92
CA PRO A 167 -12.80 -1.39 -19.00
C PRO A 167 -11.32 -0.97 -18.86
N LEU A 168 -10.77 -0.96 -17.64
CA LEU A 168 -9.35 -0.68 -17.41
C LEU A 168 -8.48 -1.88 -17.78
N LEU A 169 -8.92 -3.10 -17.49
CA LEU A 169 -8.26 -4.33 -17.93
C LEU A 169 -8.24 -4.44 -19.45
N GLU A 170 -9.36 -4.16 -20.10
CA GLU A 170 -9.44 -4.20 -21.57
C GLU A 170 -8.48 -3.19 -22.21
N ALA A 171 -8.45 -1.95 -21.69
CA ALA A 171 -7.52 -0.92 -22.16
C ALA A 171 -6.04 -1.26 -21.85
N ALA A 172 -5.81 -2.07 -20.83
CA ALA A 172 -4.51 -2.64 -20.51
C ALA A 172 -4.12 -3.84 -21.41
N GLY A 173 -5.05 -4.39 -22.19
CA GLY A 173 -4.80 -5.61 -22.98
C GLY A 173 -4.70 -6.87 -22.13
N ARG A 174 -5.34 -6.88 -20.95
CA ARG A 174 -5.41 -7.99 -20.00
C ARG A 174 -6.87 -8.49 -20.02
N LYS A 175 -7.17 -9.63 -20.63
CA LYS A 175 -8.52 -10.20 -20.72
C LYS A 175 -8.48 -11.68 -20.43
#